data_AF-A0A399J0M8-F1
#
_entry.id   AF-A0A399J0M8-F1
#
_cell.length_a   1.000
_cell.length_b   1.000
_cell.length_c   1.000
_cell.angle_alpha   90.00
_cell.angle_beta   90.00
_cell.angle_gamma   90.00
#
_symmetry.space_group_name_H-M   'P 1'
#
loop_
_entity.id
_entity.type
_entity.pdbx_description
1 polymer ?
#
loop_
_entity_poly.entity_id
_entity_poly.type
_entity_poly.pdbx_seq_one_letter_code
_entity_poly.pdbx_strand_id
1 'polypeptide(L)'
;MLAANSGRLADANISGSFSNHRKFQSKKHQAIAKTFRTYYEWQTEFGGFRDRMIATHASFGQEPEAAFDALYKSMKGVFGFGGGRLGRFDFLTMLGKLQLAPITPGSVYLDKATGPLAGARLLFFGDRDHHITGRALEPHVDALDGVLGVGKQVIEDSLCNWQKSPDVYEYFRG
;
A
#
# COMPACT_ATOMS: atom_id res chain seq x y z
N MET A 1 -13.82 1.64 26.15
CA MET A 1 -14.27 0.57 25.23
C MET A 1 -13.16 -0.45 24.89
N LEU A 2 -12.04 -0.06 24.25
CA LEU A 2 -11.00 -1.02 23.81
C LEU A 2 -10.33 -1.79 24.96
N ALA A 3 -9.98 -1.10 26.06
CA ALA A 3 -9.36 -1.75 27.22
C ALA A 3 -10.29 -2.79 27.87
N ALA A 4 -11.59 -2.49 27.96
CA ALA A 4 -12.59 -3.41 28.51
C ALA A 4 -12.81 -4.68 27.66
N ASN A 5 -12.38 -4.67 26.39
CA ASN A 5 -12.49 -5.80 25.47
C ASN A 5 -11.13 -6.46 25.16
N SER A 6 -10.09 -6.18 25.95
CA SER A 6 -8.73 -6.69 25.72
C SER A 6 -8.68 -8.22 25.64
N GLY A 7 -9.41 -8.93 26.51
CA GLY A 7 -9.50 -10.40 26.47
C GLY A 7 -10.09 -10.93 25.16
N ARG A 8 -11.16 -10.30 24.66
CA ARG A 8 -11.79 -10.67 23.38
C ARG A 8 -10.89 -10.38 22.17
N LEU A 9 -10.07 -9.32 22.25
CA LEU A 9 -9.10 -8.98 21.20
C LEU A 9 -7.90 -9.93 21.17
N ALA A 10 -7.56 -10.54 22.31
CA ALA A 10 -6.48 -11.52 22.42
C ALA A 10 -6.93 -12.92 21.95
N ASP A 11 -8.22 -13.24 22.06
CA ASP A 11 -8.78 -14.50 21.59
C ASP A 11 -8.92 -14.49 20.06
N ALA A 12 -8.16 -15.35 19.36
CA ALA A 12 -8.21 -15.47 17.90
C ALA A 12 -9.50 -16.09 17.39
N ASN A 13 -10.20 -16.91 18.19
CA ASN A 13 -11.49 -17.49 17.81
C ASN A 13 -12.60 -16.44 17.80
N ILE A 14 -12.44 -15.36 18.58
CA ILE A 14 -13.39 -14.24 18.62
C ILE A 14 -12.97 -13.14 17.64
N SER A 15 -11.69 -12.76 17.66
CA SER A 15 -11.17 -11.60 16.93
C SER A 15 -10.68 -11.93 15.51
N GLY A 16 -10.65 -13.20 15.11
CA GLY A 16 -10.20 -13.67 13.80
C GLY A 16 -8.69 -13.55 13.58
N SER A 17 -8.26 -13.32 12.35
CA SER A 17 -6.88 -12.96 11.98
C SER A 17 -6.90 -11.87 10.92
N PHE A 18 -5.84 -11.07 10.86
CA PHE A 18 -5.68 -10.15 9.74
C PHE A 18 -5.28 -10.93 8.48
N SER A 19 -5.75 -10.47 7.32
CA SER A 19 -5.35 -11.03 6.03
C SER A 19 -3.85 -10.86 5.79
N ASN A 20 -3.32 -11.53 4.76
CA ASN A 20 -1.89 -11.49 4.44
C ASN A 20 -1.33 -10.08 4.27
N HIS A 21 -2.12 -9.13 3.75
CA HIS A 21 -1.70 -7.74 3.55
C HIS A 21 -1.54 -6.96 4.89
N ARG A 22 -2.11 -7.48 5.98
CA ARG A 22 -2.12 -6.86 7.31
C ARG A 22 -1.72 -7.82 8.45
N LYS A 23 -1.11 -8.98 8.13
CA LYS A 23 -0.79 -10.05 9.09
C LYS A 23 0.07 -9.61 10.28
N PHE A 24 0.84 -8.54 10.14
CA PHE A 24 1.70 -7.98 11.18
C PHE A 24 1.03 -6.91 12.06
N GLN A 25 -0.25 -6.61 11.83
CA GLN A 25 -0.97 -5.64 12.66
C GLN A 25 -1.25 -6.22 14.05
N SER A 26 -1.11 -5.37 15.08
CA SER A 26 -1.36 -5.77 16.46
C SER A 26 -2.82 -5.57 16.83
N LYS A 27 -3.39 -6.54 17.56
CA LYS A 27 -4.72 -6.44 18.17
C LYS A 27 -4.71 -5.91 19.60
N LYS A 28 -3.53 -5.58 20.14
CA LYS A 28 -3.42 -4.98 21.48
C LYS A 28 -4.17 -3.65 21.48
N HIS A 29 -5.00 -3.43 22.50
CA HIS A 29 -5.84 -2.23 22.57
C HIS A 29 -5.04 -0.92 22.48
N GLN A 30 -3.81 -0.88 23.04
CA GLN A 30 -2.92 0.27 22.95
C GLN A 30 -2.45 0.52 21.50
N ALA A 31 -2.16 -0.55 20.77
CA ALA A 31 -1.72 -0.46 19.38
C ALA A 31 -2.86 0.06 18.48
N ILE A 32 -4.07 -0.47 18.66
CA ILE A 32 -5.28 0.00 17.96
C ILE A 32 -5.50 1.49 18.26
N ALA A 33 -5.52 1.87 19.54
CA ALA A 33 -5.71 3.27 19.94
C ALA A 33 -4.64 4.19 19.36
N LYS A 34 -3.37 3.74 19.28
CA LYS A 34 -2.27 4.49 18.67
C LYS A 34 -2.45 4.65 17.16
N THR A 35 -2.89 3.61 16.45
CA THR A 35 -3.22 3.69 15.01
C THR A 35 -4.28 4.77 14.78
N PHE A 36 -5.41 4.71 15.51
CA PHE A 36 -6.47 5.71 15.35
C PHE A 36 -6.01 7.12 15.67
N ARG A 37 -5.27 7.31 16.78
CA ARG A 37 -4.77 8.63 17.16
C ARG A 37 -3.84 9.22 16.10
N THR A 38 -2.81 8.47 15.68
CA THR A 38 -1.85 8.97 14.69
C THR A 38 -2.47 9.14 13.30
N TYR A 39 -3.45 8.32 12.93
CA TYR A 39 -4.23 8.52 11.72
C TYR A 39 -5.10 9.77 11.82
N TYR A 40 -5.73 10.05 12.96
CA TYR A 40 -6.51 11.26 13.17
C TYR A 40 -5.63 12.52 13.12
N GLU A 41 -4.49 12.50 13.81
CA GLU A 41 -3.49 13.58 13.76
C GLU A 41 -3.04 13.85 12.32
N TRP A 42 -2.71 12.78 11.56
CA TRP A 42 -2.43 12.91 10.14
C TRP A 42 -3.64 13.48 9.40
N GLN A 43 -4.82 12.88 9.48
CA GLN A 43 -6.00 13.34 8.74
C GLN A 43 -6.36 14.82 9.00
N THR A 44 -6.15 15.30 10.23
CA THR A 44 -6.59 16.62 10.69
C THR A 44 -5.49 17.67 10.75
N GLU A 45 -4.26 17.34 10.36
CA GLU A 45 -3.13 18.28 10.26
C GLU A 45 -3.49 19.57 9.49
N PHE A 46 -4.40 19.48 8.52
CA PHE A 46 -4.87 20.59 7.70
C PHE A 46 -6.32 21.03 7.99
N GLY A 47 -6.95 20.53 9.07
CA GLY A 47 -8.37 20.74 9.40
C GLY A 47 -9.24 19.51 9.15
N GLY A 48 -8.91 18.71 8.13
CA GLY A 48 -9.57 17.45 7.83
C GLY A 48 -9.07 16.82 6.53
N PHE A 49 -9.67 15.69 6.13
CA PHE A 49 -9.22 14.97 4.93
C PHE A 49 -9.36 15.81 3.65
N ARG A 50 -10.48 16.55 3.51
CA ARG A 50 -10.70 17.45 2.38
C ARG A 50 -9.63 18.54 2.31
N ASP A 51 -9.33 19.18 3.43
CA ASP A 51 -8.36 20.28 3.47
C ASP A 51 -6.94 19.76 3.26
N ARG A 52 -6.61 18.55 3.73
CA ARG A 52 -5.37 17.85 3.40
C ARG A 52 -5.24 17.63 1.90
N MET A 53 -6.31 17.22 1.21
CA MET A 53 -6.28 17.06 -0.24
C MET A 53 -6.06 18.39 -0.95
N ILE A 54 -6.77 19.44 -0.54
CA ILE A 54 -6.59 20.79 -1.08
C ILE A 54 -5.14 21.27 -0.88
N ALA A 55 -4.59 21.14 0.33
CA ALA A 55 -3.23 21.54 0.65
C ALA A 55 -2.18 20.74 -0.15
N THR A 56 -2.43 19.44 -0.35
CA THR A 56 -1.57 18.58 -1.16
C THR A 56 -1.55 19.05 -2.63
N HIS A 57 -2.72 19.25 -3.24
CA HIS A 57 -2.79 19.72 -4.62
C HIS A 57 -2.37 21.19 -4.79
N ALA A 58 -2.48 22.02 -3.76
CA ALA A 58 -1.90 23.36 -3.76
C ALA A 58 -0.36 23.31 -3.82
N SER A 59 0.25 22.28 -3.23
CA SER A 59 1.71 22.12 -3.17
C SER A 59 2.30 21.43 -4.40
N PHE A 60 1.57 20.49 -5.00
CA PHE A 60 2.04 19.63 -6.10
C PHE A 60 1.29 19.85 -7.43
N GLY A 61 0.33 20.78 -7.46
CA GLY A 61 -0.53 21.02 -8.62
C GLY A 61 -1.63 19.97 -8.79
N GLN A 62 -2.29 20.00 -9.94
CA GLN A 62 -3.29 19.00 -10.35
C GLN A 62 -2.63 17.75 -10.93
N GLU A 63 -1.50 17.33 -10.34
CA GLU A 63 -0.71 16.17 -10.76
C GLU A 63 -1.02 14.97 -9.85
N PRO A 64 -1.87 14.01 -10.28
CA PRO A 64 -2.38 12.97 -9.40
C PRO A 64 -1.29 12.03 -8.86
N GLU A 65 -0.23 11.81 -9.64
CA GLU A 65 0.91 10.95 -9.26
C GLU A 65 1.80 11.60 -8.20
N ALA A 66 2.11 12.90 -8.37
CA ALA A 66 2.88 13.65 -7.40
C ALA A 66 2.11 13.80 -6.08
N ALA A 67 0.80 14.06 -6.15
CA ALA A 67 -0.07 14.12 -4.99
C ALA A 67 -0.15 12.76 -4.25
N PHE A 68 -0.24 11.65 -4.99
CA PHE A 68 -0.21 10.31 -4.41
C PHE A 68 1.11 10.06 -3.67
N ASP A 69 2.25 10.35 -4.29
CA ASP A 69 3.57 10.13 -3.69
C ASP A 69 3.78 10.99 -2.44
N ALA A 70 3.33 12.25 -2.45
CA ALA A 70 3.35 13.12 -1.29
C ALA A 70 2.54 12.53 -0.12
N LEU A 71 1.31 12.08 -0.38
CA LEU A 71 0.48 11.44 0.64
C LEU A 71 1.11 10.14 1.14
N TYR A 72 1.60 9.28 0.24
CA TYR A 72 2.27 8.02 0.56
C TYR A 72 3.48 8.22 1.49
N LYS A 73 4.29 9.25 1.21
CA LYS A 73 5.43 9.63 2.06
C LYS A 73 4.97 10.20 3.41
N SER A 74 3.95 11.06 3.43
CA SER A 74 3.44 11.67 4.67
C SER A 74 2.85 10.64 5.65
N MET A 75 2.26 9.55 5.14
CA MET A 75 1.71 8.47 5.96
C MET A 75 2.77 7.66 6.74
N LYS A 76 4.07 7.93 6.56
CA LYS A 76 5.13 7.35 7.40
C LYS A 76 4.94 7.63 8.90
N GLY A 77 4.28 8.74 9.25
CA GLY A 77 3.95 9.08 10.63
C GLY A 77 2.79 8.28 11.24
N VAL A 78 1.98 7.60 10.42
CA VAL A 78 0.78 6.89 10.89
C VAL A 78 1.17 5.50 11.41
N PHE A 79 0.94 5.24 12.69
CA PHE A 79 1.23 3.94 13.30
C PHE A 79 0.41 2.83 12.63
N GLY A 80 1.03 1.67 12.39
CA GLY A 80 0.43 0.57 11.64
C GLY A 80 0.51 0.73 10.11
N PHE A 81 0.70 1.94 9.59
CA PHE A 81 0.95 2.19 8.16
C PHE A 81 2.42 2.48 7.86
N GLY A 82 3.10 3.25 8.70
CA GLY A 82 4.35 3.93 8.33
C GLY A 82 5.49 3.03 7.86
N GLY A 83 5.68 1.88 8.51
CA GLY A 83 6.67 0.87 8.10
C GLY A 83 6.19 -0.04 6.95
N GLY A 84 4.88 -0.09 6.69
CA GLY A 84 4.29 -0.94 5.66
C GLY A 84 4.15 -0.20 4.32
N ARG A 85 4.88 -0.64 3.29
CA ARG A 85 4.67 -0.18 1.90
C ARG A 85 3.25 -0.51 1.45
N LEU A 86 2.88 -1.79 1.54
CA LEU A 86 1.61 -2.32 1.03
C LEU A 86 0.40 -1.62 1.67
N GLY A 87 0.38 -1.48 3.01
CA GLY A 87 -0.75 -0.84 3.68
C GLY A 87 -0.98 0.61 3.26
N ARG A 88 0.08 1.41 3.06
CA ARG A 88 -0.04 2.81 2.59
C ARG A 88 -0.47 2.87 1.13
N PHE A 89 0.11 2.01 0.30
CA PHE A 89 -0.24 1.91 -1.11
C PHE A 89 -1.71 1.52 -1.29
N ASP A 90 -2.15 0.40 -0.72
CA ASP A 90 -3.52 -0.12 -0.84
C ASP A 90 -4.57 0.88 -0.33
N PHE A 91 -4.27 1.59 0.77
CA PHE A 91 -5.18 2.59 1.29
C PHE A 91 -5.36 3.77 0.33
N LEU A 92 -4.26 4.34 -0.15
CA LEU A 92 -4.34 5.51 -1.05
C LEU A 92 -4.89 5.14 -2.42
N THR A 93 -4.58 3.95 -2.94
CA THR A 93 -5.17 3.48 -4.21
C THR A 93 -6.67 3.27 -4.07
N MET A 94 -7.14 2.77 -2.92
CA MET A 94 -8.58 2.69 -2.64
C MET A 94 -9.25 4.06 -2.58
N LEU A 95 -8.61 5.08 -2.02
CA LEU A 95 -9.15 6.45 -2.02
C LEU A 95 -9.28 7.00 -3.45
N GLY A 96 -8.29 6.77 -4.31
CA GLY A 96 -8.35 7.12 -5.73
C GLY A 96 -9.44 6.37 -6.48
N LYS A 97 -9.50 5.03 -6.32
CA LYS A 97 -10.51 4.16 -6.95
C LYS A 97 -11.94 4.51 -6.57
N LEU A 98 -12.16 4.86 -5.30
CA LEU A 98 -13.47 5.29 -4.79
C LEU A 98 -13.78 6.76 -5.12
N GLN A 99 -12.89 7.45 -5.84
CA GLN A 99 -13.01 8.86 -6.21
C GLN A 99 -13.17 9.79 -4.99
N LEU A 100 -12.61 9.38 -3.85
CA LEU A 100 -12.57 10.18 -2.62
C LEU A 100 -11.39 11.15 -2.61
N ALA A 101 -10.38 10.90 -3.45
CA ALA A 101 -9.22 11.74 -3.64
C ALA A 101 -8.76 11.68 -5.10
N PRO A 102 -8.49 12.81 -5.78
CA PRO A 102 -7.98 12.83 -7.15
C PRO A 102 -6.49 12.49 -7.23
N ILE A 103 -6.16 11.25 -6.88
CA ILE A 103 -4.78 10.72 -6.82
C ILE A 103 -4.66 9.38 -7.52
N THR A 104 -3.50 9.10 -8.10
CA THR A 104 -3.19 7.80 -8.71
C THR A 104 -1.73 7.45 -8.42
N PRO A 105 -1.38 6.18 -8.14
CA PRO A 105 0.02 5.82 -7.98
C PRO A 105 0.80 6.04 -9.27
N GLY A 106 1.92 6.78 -9.21
CA GLY A 106 2.86 6.92 -10.34
C GLY A 106 3.88 5.79 -10.47
N SER A 107 4.05 4.96 -9.44
CA SER A 107 4.92 3.78 -9.46
C SER A 107 4.36 2.66 -8.58
N VAL A 108 4.95 1.47 -8.68
CA VAL A 108 4.64 0.34 -7.79
C VAL A 108 5.50 0.36 -6.51
N TYR A 109 6.33 1.37 -6.28
CA TYR A 109 7.22 1.46 -5.10
C TYR A 109 7.93 0.13 -4.84
N LEU A 110 8.61 -0.38 -5.87
CA LEU A 110 9.20 -1.73 -5.90
C LEU A 110 10.32 -1.89 -4.86
N ASP A 111 10.97 -0.78 -4.49
CA ASP A 111 11.93 -0.77 -3.39
C ASP A 111 11.22 -1.19 -2.08
N LYS A 112 11.71 -2.29 -1.49
CA LYS A 112 11.16 -2.96 -0.29
C LYS A 112 9.83 -3.71 -0.50
N ALA A 113 9.37 -3.89 -1.74
CA ALA A 113 8.19 -4.68 -2.06
C ALA A 113 8.57 -6.15 -2.30
N THR A 114 8.66 -6.99 -1.26
CA THR A 114 9.19 -8.37 -1.39
C THR A 114 8.51 -9.21 -2.49
N GLY A 115 7.17 -9.28 -2.50
CA GLY A 115 6.41 -10.05 -3.50
C GLY A 115 6.51 -9.45 -4.90
N PRO A 116 6.09 -8.19 -5.11
CA PRO A 116 6.19 -7.52 -6.41
C PRO A 116 7.60 -7.51 -6.98
N LEU A 117 8.64 -7.31 -6.15
CA LEU A 117 10.05 -7.34 -6.59
C LEU A 117 10.45 -8.73 -7.10
N ALA A 118 10.09 -9.80 -6.38
CA ALA A 118 10.35 -11.16 -6.84
C ALA A 118 9.62 -11.45 -8.17
N GLY A 119 8.37 -10.97 -8.32
CA GLY A 119 7.61 -11.06 -9.56
C GLY A 119 8.24 -10.31 -10.72
N ALA A 120 8.70 -9.08 -10.49
CA ALA A 120 9.37 -8.30 -11.51
C ALA A 120 10.69 -8.96 -11.95
N ARG A 121 11.49 -9.46 -10.99
CA ARG A 121 12.73 -10.18 -11.31
C ARG A 121 12.48 -11.43 -12.14
N LEU A 122 11.46 -12.21 -11.76
CA LEU A 122 11.04 -13.38 -12.53
C LEU A 122 10.59 -13.00 -13.94
N LEU A 123 9.81 -11.93 -14.10
CA LEU A 123 9.32 -11.47 -15.39
C LEU A 123 10.44 -11.03 -16.34
N PHE A 124 11.41 -10.26 -15.85
CA PHE A 124 12.44 -9.66 -16.70
C PHE A 124 13.71 -10.51 -16.84
N PHE A 125 13.99 -11.40 -15.88
CA PHE A 125 15.25 -12.16 -15.83
C PHE A 125 15.06 -13.68 -15.71
N GLY A 126 13.82 -14.17 -15.58
CA GLY A 126 13.54 -15.59 -15.38
C GLY A 126 13.97 -16.13 -14.02
N ASP A 127 14.35 -15.26 -13.07
CA ASP A 127 14.87 -15.63 -11.76
C ASP A 127 14.32 -14.67 -10.68
N ARG A 128 13.67 -15.21 -9.64
CA ARG A 128 13.09 -14.44 -8.52
C ARG A 128 14.16 -13.79 -7.63
N ASP A 129 15.34 -14.39 -7.59
CA ASP A 129 16.45 -14.00 -6.73
C ASP A 129 17.52 -13.19 -7.48
N HIS A 130 17.25 -12.83 -8.75
CA HIS A 130 18.15 -12.03 -9.56
C HIS A 130 18.62 -10.77 -8.81
N HIS A 131 19.94 -10.55 -8.78
CA HIS A 131 20.58 -9.53 -7.94
C HIS A 131 20.47 -8.12 -8.54
N ILE A 132 19.23 -7.65 -8.71
CA ILE A 132 18.88 -6.28 -9.09
C ILE A 132 18.04 -5.63 -7.99
N THR A 133 18.23 -4.33 -7.79
CA THR A 133 17.46 -3.56 -6.80
C THR A 133 16.09 -3.17 -7.35
N GLY A 134 15.12 -2.98 -6.45
CA GLY A 134 13.79 -2.49 -6.85
C GLY A 134 13.86 -1.15 -7.56
N ARG A 135 14.74 -0.24 -7.11
CA ARG A 135 14.95 1.07 -7.76
C ARG A 135 15.44 0.96 -9.21
N ALA A 136 16.33 0.02 -9.50
CA ALA A 136 16.84 -0.18 -10.86
C ALA A 136 15.81 -0.86 -11.77
N LEU A 137 14.91 -1.66 -11.19
CA LEU A 137 13.90 -2.41 -11.92
C LEU A 137 12.58 -1.63 -12.11
N GLU A 138 12.31 -0.63 -11.27
CA GLU A 138 11.10 0.22 -11.31
C GLU A 138 10.83 0.82 -12.71
N PRO A 139 11.82 1.40 -13.43
CA PRO A 139 11.56 1.97 -14.76
C PRO A 139 11.07 0.93 -15.80
N HIS A 140 11.48 -0.34 -15.65
CA HIS A 140 11.03 -1.41 -16.54
C HIS A 140 9.57 -1.78 -16.26
N VAL A 141 9.19 -1.83 -14.98
CA VAL A 141 7.80 -2.03 -14.55
C VAL A 141 6.93 -0.85 -14.99
N ASP A 142 7.46 0.37 -14.90
CA ASP A 142 6.75 1.56 -15.34
C ASP A 142 6.53 1.59 -16.86
N ALA A 143 7.52 1.18 -17.65
CA ALA A 143 7.39 1.03 -19.09
C ALA A 143 6.37 -0.06 -19.46
N LEU A 144 6.32 -1.16 -18.71
CA LEU A 144 5.31 -2.21 -18.91
C LEU A 144 3.88 -1.66 -18.73
N ASP A 145 3.65 -0.87 -17.68
CA ASP A 145 2.35 -0.22 -17.48
C ASP A 145 2.03 0.79 -18.60
N GLY A 146 3.05 1.50 -19.10
CA GLY A 146 2.89 2.41 -20.25
C GLY A 146 2.40 1.71 -21.52
N VAL A 147 2.69 0.41 -21.68
CA VAL A 147 2.19 -0.41 -22.80
C VAL A 147 0.81 -1.01 -22.50
N LEU A 148 0.60 -1.52 -21.28
CA LEU A 148 -0.63 -2.24 -20.91
C LEU A 148 -1.79 -1.31 -20.55
N GLY A 149 -1.52 -0.15 -19.98
CA GLY A 149 -2.53 0.83 -19.58
C GLY A 149 -3.48 0.34 -18.47
N VAL A 150 -3.05 -0.61 -17.64
CA VAL A 150 -3.89 -1.21 -16.58
C VAL A 150 -3.75 -0.52 -15.22
N GLY A 151 -2.71 0.30 -15.06
CA GLY A 151 -2.42 1.07 -13.86
C GLY A 151 -1.58 0.32 -12.83
N LYS A 152 -0.81 1.08 -12.05
CA LYS A 152 0.20 0.53 -11.12
C LYS A 152 -0.32 -0.44 -10.08
N GLN A 153 -1.56 -0.29 -9.60
CA GLN A 153 -2.10 -1.25 -8.63
C GLN A 153 -2.31 -2.63 -9.27
N VAL A 154 -2.85 -2.68 -10.49
CA VAL A 154 -3.06 -3.95 -11.20
C VAL A 154 -1.72 -4.61 -11.50
N ILE A 155 -0.70 -3.83 -11.90
CA ILE A 155 0.66 -4.33 -12.10
C ILE A 155 1.25 -4.89 -10.80
N GLU A 156 1.13 -4.18 -9.68
CA GLU A 156 1.66 -4.61 -8.38
C GLU A 156 1.04 -5.94 -7.92
N ASP A 157 -0.30 -6.04 -7.97
CA ASP A 157 -1.03 -7.26 -7.64
C ASP A 157 -0.65 -8.41 -8.58
N SER A 158 -0.54 -8.14 -9.88
CA SER A 158 -0.18 -9.15 -10.90
C SER A 158 1.21 -9.72 -10.68
N LEU A 159 2.22 -8.86 -10.42
CA LEU A 159 3.58 -9.31 -10.12
C LEU A 159 3.64 -10.12 -8.81
N CYS A 160 2.91 -9.67 -7.79
CA CYS A 160 2.81 -10.37 -6.51
C CYS A 160 2.17 -11.77 -6.65
N ASN A 161 1.17 -11.90 -7.53
CA ASN A 161 0.51 -13.17 -7.82
C ASN A 161 1.38 -14.08 -8.70
N TRP A 162 1.96 -13.54 -9.78
CA TRP A 162 2.80 -14.26 -10.74
C TRP A 162 3.93 -15.04 -10.06
N GLN A 163 4.63 -14.43 -9.10
CA GLN A 163 5.74 -15.10 -8.41
C GLN A 163 5.33 -16.27 -7.50
N LYS A 164 4.03 -16.45 -7.20
CA LYS A 164 3.54 -17.57 -6.38
C LYS A 164 3.40 -18.83 -7.22
N SER A 165 2.82 -18.70 -8.41
CA SER A 165 2.51 -19.81 -9.32
C SER A 165 2.78 -19.37 -10.77
N PRO A 166 4.05 -19.31 -11.21
CA PRO A 166 4.38 -18.78 -12.54
C PRO A 166 4.01 -19.74 -13.68
N ASP A 167 4.02 -21.05 -13.41
CA ASP A 167 3.73 -22.07 -14.42
C ASP A 167 2.24 -22.46 -14.47
N VAL A 168 1.42 -21.94 -13.55
CA VAL A 168 0.01 -22.30 -13.40
C VAL A 168 -0.82 -21.06 -13.14
N TYR A 169 -1.81 -20.80 -13.99
CA TYR A 169 -2.77 -19.74 -13.74
C TYR A 169 -3.65 -20.08 -12.53
N GLU A 170 -3.49 -19.31 -11.46
CA GLU A 170 -4.36 -19.34 -10.29
C GLU A 170 -5.16 -18.04 -10.20
N TYR A 171 -6.49 -18.17 -10.24
CA TYR A 171 -7.38 -17.02 -10.10
C TYR A 171 -7.26 -16.41 -8.70
N PHE A 172 -6.78 -15.17 -8.64
CA PHE A 172 -6.64 -14.42 -7.40
C PHE A 172 -8.00 -13.90 -6.91
N ARG A 173 -8.35 -14.17 -5.65
CA ARG A 173 -9.63 -13.78 -5.02
C ARG A 173 -9.53 -12.68 -3.96
N GLY A 174 -8.33 -12.16 -3.69
CA GLY A 174 -8.06 -11.21 -2.59
C GLY A 174 -7.66 -11.90 -1.30
#